data_AF-A0A0F3GR84-F1
#
_entry.id   AF-A0A0F3GR84-F1
#
_cell.length_a   1.000
_cell.length_b   1.000
_cell.length_c   1.000
_cell.angle_alpha   90.00
_cell.angle_beta   90.00
_cell.angle_gamma   90.00
#
_symmetry.space_group_name_H-M   'P 1'
#
loop_
_entity.id
_entity.type
_entity.pdbx_description
1 polymer ?
#
loop_
_entity_poly.entity_id
_entity_poly.type
_entity_poly.pdbx_seq_one_letter_code
_entity_poly.pdbx_strand_id
1 'polypeptide(L)'
;MQNSMYLMEMGIKLLIIACNTSSAISLYSIRNSLDIPVLGVIEPGAKAAVAATRNGAIGVIGTEVTIKSGAYRRAIHSHNGGVVVYEQSCPLFVPLVEEGWLNDEITEAVARKYLKGLMR
;
A
#
# COMPACT_ATOMS: atom_id res chain seq x y z
N MET A 1 6.19 13.95 8.69
CA MET A 1 5.60 15.24 9.13
C MET A 1 6.20 16.42 8.37
N GLN A 2 7.53 16.54 8.24
CA GLN A 2 8.20 17.62 7.49
C GLN A 2 7.54 17.97 6.14
N ASN A 3 7.40 16.99 5.22
CA ASN A 3 6.80 17.24 3.89
C ASN A 3 5.35 17.75 3.97
N SER A 4 4.59 17.29 4.97
CA SER A 4 3.22 17.71 5.16
C SER A 4 3.14 19.18 5.60
N MET A 5 4.00 19.62 6.52
CA MET A 5 4.07 21.04 6.92
C MET A 5 4.50 21.93 5.77
N TYR A 6 5.52 21.51 5.02
CA TYR A 6 5.99 22.24 3.84
C TYR A 6 4.85 22.48 2.83
N LEU A 7 4.03 21.46 2.56
CA LEU A 7 2.89 21.62 1.66
C LEU A 7 1.79 22.51 2.24
N MET A 8 1.58 22.50 3.56
CA MET A 8 0.62 23.40 4.23
C MET A 8 0.98 24.87 4.04
N GLU A 9 2.26 25.21 4.06
CA GLU A 9 2.76 26.58 3.79
C GLU A 9 2.43 27.05 2.36
N MET A 10 2.22 26.11 1.42
CA MET A 10 1.79 26.41 0.05
C MET A 10 0.28 26.63 -0.08
N GLY A 11 -0.49 26.57 1.02
CA GLY A 11 -1.93 26.83 1.01
C GLY A 11 -2.79 25.71 0.41
N ILE A 12 -2.37 24.46 0.55
CA ILE A 12 -3.16 23.31 0.07
C ILE A 12 -4.48 23.16 0.83
N LYS A 13 -5.53 22.73 0.13
CA LYS A 13 -6.85 22.43 0.73
C LYS A 13 -7.07 20.94 1.04
N LEU A 14 -6.14 20.09 0.62
CA LEU A 14 -6.23 18.63 0.71
C LEU A 14 -4.82 18.06 0.64
N LEU A 15 -4.50 17.11 1.52
CA LEU A 15 -3.26 16.35 1.46
C LEU A 15 -3.55 14.89 1.06
N ILE A 16 -2.82 14.39 0.05
CA ILE A 16 -2.84 12.98 -0.33
C ILE A 16 -1.47 12.38 -0.04
N ILE A 17 -1.43 11.38 0.85
CA ILE A 17 -0.24 10.57 1.10
C ILE A 17 -0.17 9.47 0.03
N ALA A 18 0.48 9.79 -1.09
CA ALA A 18 0.57 8.89 -2.24
C ALA A 18 1.40 7.62 -1.99
N CYS A 19 2.38 7.69 -1.08
CA CYS A 19 3.21 6.53 -0.76
C CYS A 19 2.47 5.53 0.14
N ASN A 20 2.38 4.27 -0.28
CA ASN A 20 1.81 3.19 0.53
C ASN A 20 2.54 3.04 1.87
N THR A 21 3.87 3.10 1.88
CA THR A 21 4.66 3.00 3.11
C THR A 21 4.31 4.13 4.09
N SER A 22 4.26 5.37 3.61
CA SER A 22 3.90 6.52 4.46
C SER A 22 2.44 6.46 4.91
N SER A 23 1.52 6.00 4.04
CA SER A 23 0.12 5.79 4.40
C SER A 23 -0.03 4.74 5.49
N ALA A 24 0.76 3.67 5.45
CA ALA A 24 0.73 2.57 6.40
C ALA A 24 1.13 2.99 7.82
N ILE A 25 2.08 3.92 7.96
CA ILE A 25 2.68 4.28 9.25
C ILE A 25 2.27 5.65 9.79
N SER A 26 1.93 6.61 8.93
CA SER A 26 1.80 8.03 9.32
C SER A 26 0.44 8.64 9.01
N LEU A 27 -0.48 7.94 8.35
CA LEU A 27 -1.75 8.53 7.94
C LEU A 27 -2.55 9.08 9.14
N TYR A 28 -2.68 8.30 10.20
CA TYR A 28 -3.45 8.70 11.38
C TYR A 28 -2.83 9.89 12.11
N SER A 29 -1.50 9.86 12.32
CA SER A 29 -0.80 10.96 13.01
C SER A 29 -0.88 12.26 12.21
N ILE A 30 -0.62 12.21 10.90
CA ILE A 30 -0.70 13.40 10.03
C ILE A 30 -2.13 13.93 9.97
N ARG A 31 -3.13 13.05 9.83
CA ARG A 31 -4.54 13.45 9.81
C ARG A 31 -4.96 14.17 11.09
N ASN A 32 -4.49 13.73 12.25
CA ASN A 32 -4.84 14.36 13.52
C ASN A 32 -4.07 15.65 13.81
N SER A 33 -3.01 15.93 13.06
CA SER A 33 -2.19 17.14 13.23
C SER A 33 -2.54 18.27 12.27
N LEU A 34 -3.42 18.05 11.29
CA LEU A 34 -3.74 19.02 10.26
C LEU A 34 -5.25 19.29 10.21
N ASP A 35 -5.62 20.56 10.01
CA ASP A 35 -7.02 20.99 9.93
C ASP A 35 -7.68 20.77 8.55
N ILE A 36 -6.92 20.25 7.59
CA ILE A 36 -7.42 19.91 6.24
C ILE A 36 -7.65 18.41 6.10
N PRO A 37 -8.49 17.96 5.14
CA PRO A 37 -8.63 16.55 4.86
C PRO A 37 -7.29 15.91 4.46
N VAL A 38 -7.02 14.73 5.03
CA VAL A 38 -5.83 13.92 4.71
C VAL A 38 -6.27 12.52 4.27
N LEU A 39 -5.94 12.18 3.03
CA LEU A 39 -6.26 10.90 2.41
C LEU A 39 -5.00 10.06 2.21
N GLY A 40 -5.11 8.75 2.40
CA GLY A 40 -4.06 7.78 2.09
C GLY A 40 -4.52 6.83 0.98
N VAL A 41 -3.57 6.06 0.44
CA VAL A 41 -3.81 5.17 -0.71
C VAL A 41 -4.27 3.76 -0.35
N ILE A 42 -4.15 3.36 0.93
CA ILE A 42 -4.48 2.00 1.37
C ILE A 42 -5.99 1.74 1.38
N GLU A 43 -6.78 2.65 1.97
CA GLU A 43 -8.24 2.47 2.12
C GLU A 43 -8.94 2.31 0.74
N PRO A 44 -8.67 3.16 -0.27
CA PRO A 44 -9.25 2.98 -1.59
C PRO A 44 -8.86 1.64 -2.24
N GLY A 45 -7.60 1.21 -2.08
CA GLY A 45 -7.11 -0.07 -2.60
C GLY A 45 -7.79 -1.27 -1.93
N ALA A 46 -7.92 -1.23 -0.61
CA ALA A 46 -8.61 -2.26 0.17
C ALA A 46 -10.09 -2.38 -0.23
N LYS A 47 -10.80 -1.25 -0.32
CA LYS A 47 -12.20 -1.20 -0.76
C LYS A 47 -12.38 -1.79 -2.15
N ALA A 48 -11.50 -1.42 -3.10
CA ALA A 48 -11.55 -1.94 -4.46
C ALA A 48 -11.28 -3.45 -4.51
N ALA A 49 -10.31 -3.95 -3.73
CA ALA A 49 -10.01 -5.37 -3.67
C ALA A 49 -11.18 -6.21 -3.11
N VAL A 50 -11.85 -5.72 -2.06
CA VAL A 50 -13.04 -6.38 -1.50
C VAL A 50 -14.20 -6.38 -2.49
N ALA A 51 -14.40 -5.31 -3.25
CA ALA A 51 -15.44 -5.27 -4.27
C ALA A 51 -15.14 -6.18 -5.48
N ALA A 52 -13.86 -6.40 -5.80
CA ALA A 52 -13.45 -7.16 -6.98
C ALA A 52 -13.32 -8.68 -6.73
N THR A 53 -13.08 -9.11 -5.49
CA THR A 53 -12.86 -10.54 -5.19
C THR A 53 -14.12 -11.37 -5.44
N ARG A 54 -13.95 -12.57 -6.02
CA ARG A 54 -15.04 -13.53 -6.29
C ARG A 54 -14.94 -14.79 -5.44
N ASN A 55 -13.75 -15.10 -4.95
CA ASN A 55 -13.46 -16.29 -4.15
C ASN A 55 -13.18 -15.96 -2.68
N GLY A 56 -13.28 -14.68 -2.28
CA GLY A 56 -13.00 -14.24 -0.91
C GLY A 56 -11.53 -14.30 -0.53
N ALA A 57 -10.61 -14.41 -1.49
CA ALA A 57 -9.17 -14.36 -1.27
C ALA A 57 -8.58 -13.10 -1.91
N ILE A 58 -7.71 -12.40 -1.19
CA ILE A 58 -7.04 -11.17 -1.64
C ILE A 58 -5.54 -11.27 -1.35
N GLY A 59 -4.71 -11.08 -2.38
CA GLY A 59 -3.26 -10.95 -2.24
C GLY A 59 -2.84 -9.48 -2.18
N VAL A 60 -1.90 -9.15 -1.29
CA VAL A 60 -1.33 -7.82 -1.13
C VAL A 60 0.19 -7.93 -1.18
N ILE A 61 0.81 -7.16 -2.07
CA ILE A 61 2.25 -7.00 -2.15
C ILE A 61 2.67 -5.57 -1.84
N GLY A 62 3.88 -5.39 -1.34
CA GLY A 62 4.40 -4.06 -1.07
C GLY A 62 5.79 -4.07 -0.44
N THR A 63 6.21 -2.88 0.01
CA THR A 63 7.44 -2.74 0.80
C THR A 63 7.33 -3.50 2.12
N GLU A 64 8.48 -3.85 2.70
CA GLU A 64 8.53 -4.55 3.98
C GLU A 64 7.79 -3.79 5.09
N VAL A 65 7.96 -2.47 5.16
CA VAL A 65 7.27 -1.62 6.14
C VAL A 65 5.75 -1.63 5.92
N THR A 66 5.30 -1.52 4.67
CA THR A 66 3.85 -1.57 4.36
C THR A 66 3.24 -2.89 4.83
N ILE A 67 3.87 -4.02 4.48
CA ILE A 67 3.37 -5.35 4.79
C ILE A 67 3.43 -5.63 6.30
N LYS A 68 4.55 -5.34 6.97
CA LYS A 68 4.68 -5.56 8.42
C LYS A 68 3.73 -4.69 9.24
N SER A 69 3.30 -3.53 8.73
CA SER A 69 2.33 -2.68 9.43
C SER A 69 0.96 -3.34 9.61
N GLY A 70 0.60 -4.33 8.77
CA GLY A 70 -0.74 -4.93 8.70
C GLY A 70 -1.85 -3.95 8.29
N ALA A 71 -1.50 -2.79 7.74
CA ALA A 71 -2.47 -1.75 7.41
C ALA A 71 -3.49 -2.20 6.35
N TYR A 72 -3.04 -2.91 5.30
CA TYR A 72 -3.95 -3.46 4.29
C TYR A 72 -4.87 -4.52 4.87
N ARG A 73 -4.35 -5.49 5.65
CA ARG A 73 -5.20 -6.49 6.32
C ARG A 73 -6.32 -5.84 7.14
N ARG A 74 -5.99 -4.85 7.96
CA ARG A 74 -7.00 -4.13 8.77
C ARG A 74 -8.03 -3.40 7.90
N ALA A 75 -7.59 -2.69 6.86
CA ALA A 75 -8.48 -1.97 5.95
C ALA A 75 -9.37 -2.92 5.12
N ILE A 76 -8.85 -4.08 4.73
CA ILE A 76 -9.64 -5.10 4.02
C ILE A 76 -10.68 -5.71 4.96
N HIS A 77 -10.29 -6.08 6.18
CA HIS A 77 -11.19 -6.68 7.17
C HIS A 77 -12.23 -5.71 7.73
N SER A 78 -11.98 -4.39 7.73
CA SER A 78 -13.00 -3.40 8.08
C SER A 78 -14.13 -3.34 7.04
N HIS A 79 -13.85 -3.67 5.78
CA HIS A 79 -14.85 -3.75 4.71
C HIS A 79 -15.51 -5.12 4.62
N ASN A 80 -14.76 -6.21 4.81
CA ASN A 80 -15.31 -7.57 4.87
C ASN A 80 -14.41 -8.47 5.73
N GLY A 81 -14.86 -8.79 6.94
CA GLY A 81 -14.11 -9.64 7.87
C GLY A 81 -14.00 -11.12 7.47
N GLY A 82 -14.77 -11.57 6.47
CA GLY A 82 -14.79 -12.97 6.01
C GLY A 82 -13.75 -13.31 4.95
N VAL A 83 -13.02 -12.33 4.41
CA VAL A 83 -12.03 -12.58 3.34
C VAL A 83 -10.68 -13.02 3.91
N VAL A 84 -10.03 -13.93 3.19
CA VAL A 84 -8.66 -14.36 3.45
C VAL A 84 -7.70 -13.37 2.80
N VAL A 85 -6.78 -12.82 3.60
CA VAL A 85 -5.78 -11.86 3.13
C VAL A 85 -4.39 -12.50 3.20
N TYR A 86 -3.71 -12.55 2.05
CA TYR A 86 -2.33 -12.99 1.94
C TYR A 86 -1.43 -11.78 1.70
N GLU A 87 -0.43 -11.59 2.56
CA GLU A 87 0.48 -10.44 2.50
C GLU A 87 1.91 -10.91 2.24
N GLN A 88 2.57 -10.32 1.23
CA GLN A 88 3.93 -10.67 0.83
C GLN A 88 4.77 -9.41 0.60
N SER A 89 5.87 -9.28 1.34
CA SER A 89 6.83 -8.20 1.10
C SER A 89 7.68 -8.49 -0.14
N CYS A 90 7.81 -7.51 -1.03
CA CYS A 90 8.56 -7.60 -2.29
C CYS A 90 9.58 -6.45 -2.41
N PRO A 91 10.57 -6.34 -1.50
CA PRO A 91 11.45 -5.17 -1.43
C PRO A 91 12.25 -4.92 -2.72
N LEU A 92 12.59 -5.96 -3.48
CA LEU A 92 13.35 -5.80 -4.73
C LEU A 92 12.55 -5.16 -5.87
N PHE A 93 11.21 -5.11 -5.81
CA PHE A 93 10.44 -4.49 -6.89
C PHE A 93 10.65 -2.99 -7.01
N VAL A 94 10.96 -2.29 -5.91
CA VAL A 94 11.25 -0.85 -5.97
C VAL A 94 12.48 -0.56 -6.82
N PRO A 95 13.68 -1.08 -6.50
CA PRO A 95 14.87 -0.79 -7.30
C PRO A 95 14.76 -1.34 -8.73
N LEU A 96 14.13 -2.50 -8.95
CA LEU A 96 13.95 -3.02 -10.31
C LEU A 96 13.12 -2.08 -11.20
N VAL A 97 12.08 -1.45 -10.65
CA VAL A 97 11.28 -0.46 -11.37
C VAL A 97 12.04 0.84 -11.56
N GLU A 98 12.76 1.32 -10.55
CA GLU A 98 13.53 2.58 -10.61
C GLU A 98 14.68 2.50 -11.61
N GLU A 99 15.33 1.34 -11.75
CA GLU A 99 16.36 1.06 -12.77
C GLU A 99 15.76 0.75 -14.16
N GLY A 100 14.43 0.71 -14.28
CA GLY A 100 13.73 0.48 -15.56
C GLY A 100 13.79 -0.96 -16.07
N TRP A 101 14.13 -1.93 -15.22
CA TRP A 101 14.22 -3.36 -15.58
C TRP A 101 12.84 -4.01 -15.64
N LEU A 102 11.93 -3.47 -16.45
CA LEU A 102 10.53 -3.86 -16.47
C LEU A 102 10.29 -5.21 -17.18
N ASN A 103 11.05 -5.48 -18.24
CA ASN A 103 10.97 -6.69 -19.06
C ASN A 103 12.32 -7.44 -19.03
N ASP A 104 12.79 -7.73 -17.84
CA ASP A 104 14.10 -8.34 -17.59
C ASP A 104 13.96 -9.73 -16.95
N GLU A 105 14.87 -10.66 -17.28
CA GLU A 105 14.86 -12.02 -16.74
C GLU A 105 15.03 -12.05 -15.21
N ILE A 106 15.78 -11.10 -14.66
CA ILE A 106 15.96 -10.95 -13.21
C ILE A 106 14.62 -10.54 -12.58
N THR A 107 13.93 -9.57 -13.19
CA THR A 107 12.62 -9.11 -12.71
C THR A 107 11.59 -10.25 -12.74
N GLU A 108 11.58 -11.05 -13.80
CA GLU A 108 10.71 -12.22 -13.90
C GLU A 108 11.05 -13.26 -12.80
N ALA A 109 12.33 -13.57 -12.61
CA ALA A 109 12.76 -14.52 -11.58
C ALA A 109 12.40 -14.05 -10.16
N VAL A 110 12.58 -12.75 -9.88
CA VAL A 110 12.21 -12.13 -8.60
C VAL A 110 10.69 -12.18 -8.40
N ALA A 111 9.91 -11.86 -9.43
CA ALA A 111 8.45 -11.93 -9.38
C ALA A 111 7.98 -13.36 -9.11
N ARG A 112 8.50 -14.36 -9.85
CA ARG A 112 8.20 -15.78 -9.60
C ARG A 112 8.54 -16.18 -8.17
N LYS A 113 9.67 -15.73 -7.63
CA LYS A 113 10.10 -16.04 -6.27
C LYS A 113 9.14 -15.48 -5.22
N TYR A 114 8.77 -14.21 -5.31
CA TYR A 114 7.87 -13.59 -4.33
C TYR A 114 6.43 -14.08 -4.46
N LEU A 115 5.93 -14.20 -5.69
CA LEU A 115 4.50 -14.44 -5.93
C LEU A 115 4.11 -15.93 -5.85
N LYS A 116 5.08 -16.86 -5.76
CA LYS A 116 4.83 -18.30 -5.65
C LYS A 116 3.81 -18.67 -4.56
N GLY A 117 3.84 -17.99 -3.42
CA GLY A 117 2.92 -18.25 -2.31
C GLY A 117 1.49 -17.74 -2.53
N LEU A 118 1.29 -16.85 -3.50
CA LEU A 118 0.02 -16.16 -3.78
C LEU A 118 -0.75 -16.78 -4.96
N MET A 119 -0.10 -17.54 -5.83
CA MET A 119 -0.70 -18.17 -7.02
C MET A 119 -1.41 -19.50 -6.72
N ARG A 120 -2.31 -19.51 -5.72
CA ARG A 120 -3.07 -20.71 -5.34
C ARG A 120 -4.44 -20.76 -6.00
#